data_AF-A0A821JNB5-F1
#
_entry.id   AF-A0A821JNB5-F1
#
_cell.length_a   1.000
_cell.length_b   1.000
_cell.length_c   1.000
_cell.angle_alpha   90.00
_cell.angle_beta   90.00
_cell.angle_gamma   90.00
#
_symmetry.space_group_name_H-M   'P 1'
#
loop_
_entity.id
_entity.type
_entity.pdbx_description
1 polymer ?
#
loop_
_entity_poly.entity_id
_entity_poly.type
_entity_poly.pdbx_seq_one_letter_code
_entity_poly.pdbx_strand_id
1 'polypeptide(L)'
;MKRLLLICVILCWISFPVYPFGHSLLPLFSLDPSYININHGSYGSAPKYVHDKLREYQLKAERNPDRWFRLDLQIEMENLRKK
;
A
#
# COMPACT_ATOMS: atom_id res chain seq x y z
N MET A 1 13.84 -35.51 -6.37
CA MET A 1 13.29 -34.33 -7.07
C MET A 1 12.22 -33.53 -6.31
N LYS A 2 11.65 -33.99 -5.18
CA LYS A 2 10.61 -33.22 -4.43
C LYS A 2 11.16 -32.30 -3.32
N ARG A 3 12.43 -32.43 -2.93
CA ARG A 3 13.07 -31.57 -1.90
C ARG A 3 13.61 -30.23 -2.42
N LEU A 4 13.88 -30.12 -3.72
CA LEU A 4 14.43 -28.88 -4.30
C LEU A 4 13.35 -27.81 -4.53
N LEU A 5 12.12 -28.20 -4.87
CA LEU A 5 11.01 -27.24 -5.05
C LEU A 5 10.59 -26.55 -3.74
N LEU A 6 10.76 -27.22 -2.60
CA LEU A 6 10.32 -26.68 -1.31
C LEU A 6 11.21 -25.51 -0.83
N ILE A 7 12.50 -25.52 -1.20
CA ILE A 7 13.46 -24.47 -0.81
C ILE A 7 13.22 -23.18 -1.60
N CYS A 8 12.80 -23.29 -2.87
CA CYS A 8 12.54 -22.12 -3.73
C CYS A 8 11.30 -21.33 -3.29
N VAL A 9 10.27 -22.02 -2.77
CA VAL A 9 9.05 -21.38 -2.23
C VAL A 9 9.32 -20.66 -0.90
N ILE A 10 10.23 -21.20 -0.07
CA ILE A 10 10.58 -20.59 1.23
C ILE A 10 11.45 -19.33 1.06
N LEU A 11 12.35 -19.30 0.07
CA LEU A 11 13.17 -18.11 -0.21
C LEU A 11 12.39 -16.97 -0.89
N CYS A 12 11.28 -17.27 -1.57
CA CYS A 12 10.48 -16.28 -2.30
C CYS A 12 9.61 -15.41 -1.39
N TRP A 13 9.35 -15.83 -0.14
CA TRP A 13 8.49 -15.09 0.81
C TRP A 13 9.23 -14.07 1.68
N ILE A 14 10.57 -14.01 1.63
CA ILE A 14 11.36 -13.28 2.65
C ILE A 14 12.05 -12.00 2.12
N SER A 15 12.18 -11.81 0.80
CA SER A 15 12.74 -10.56 0.27
C SER A 15 11.66 -9.70 -0.35
N PHE A 16 11.04 -8.84 0.48
CA PHE A 16 10.53 -7.59 -0.08
C PHE A 16 11.71 -6.91 -0.79
N PRO A 17 11.57 -6.49 -2.05
CA PRO A 17 12.63 -5.72 -2.69
C PRO A 17 12.86 -4.46 -1.86
N VAL A 18 14.02 -4.40 -1.20
CA VAL A 18 14.49 -3.19 -0.53
C VAL A 18 14.96 -2.27 -1.65
N TYR A 19 14.08 -1.38 -2.08
CA TYR A 19 14.45 -0.34 -3.03
C TYR A 19 15.35 0.67 -2.31
N PRO A 20 16.55 0.98 -2.83
CA PRO A 20 17.30 2.12 -2.33
C PRO A 20 16.49 3.40 -2.55
N PHE A 21 16.81 4.48 -1.82
CA PHE A 21 16.20 5.78 -2.09
C PHE A 21 16.59 6.32 -3.48
N GLY A 22 15.81 7.27 -3.99
CA GLY A 22 16.01 7.87 -5.31
C GLY A 22 15.08 7.28 -6.37
N HIS A 23 15.52 7.26 -7.63
CA HIS A 23 14.70 6.86 -8.77
C HIS A 23 14.21 5.39 -8.72
N SER A 24 14.89 4.54 -7.96
CA SER A 24 14.45 3.17 -7.66
C SER A 24 13.10 3.09 -6.95
N LEU A 25 12.63 4.16 -6.30
CA LEU A 25 11.30 4.22 -5.70
C LEU A 25 10.21 4.70 -6.65
N LEU A 26 10.54 5.30 -7.80
CA LEU A 26 9.55 5.77 -8.76
C LEU A 26 8.56 4.67 -9.20
N PRO A 27 8.98 3.41 -9.40
CA PRO A 27 8.06 2.32 -9.72
C PRO A 27 7.03 2.02 -8.62
N LEU A 28 7.19 2.53 -7.40
CA LEU A 28 6.18 2.39 -6.34
C LEU A 28 5.06 3.42 -6.44
N PHE A 29 5.24 4.50 -7.21
CA PHE A 29 4.23 5.54 -7.41
C PHE A 29 3.52 5.36 -8.75
N SER A 30 2.39 6.06 -8.91
CA SER A 30 1.64 6.15 -10.17
C SER A 30 1.88 7.49 -10.88
N LEU A 31 3.08 8.06 -10.75
CA LEU A 31 3.45 9.26 -11.49
C LEU A 31 3.58 8.91 -12.97
N ASP A 32 3.17 9.82 -13.85
CA ASP A 32 3.43 9.69 -15.28
C ASP A 32 4.95 9.62 -15.52
N PRO A 33 5.49 8.62 -16.25
CA PRO A 33 6.93 8.48 -16.48
C PRO A 33 7.59 9.70 -17.15
N SER A 34 6.81 10.53 -17.86
CA SER A 34 7.27 11.77 -18.48
C SER A 34 7.18 13.00 -17.56
N TYR A 35 6.52 12.88 -16.41
CA TYR A 35 6.30 13.97 -15.46
C TYR A 35 7.38 14.02 -14.38
N ILE A 36 8.02 15.18 -14.24
CA ILE A 36 9.02 15.44 -13.19
C ILE A 36 8.34 16.18 -12.03
N ASN A 37 8.03 15.44 -10.97
CA ASN A 37 7.40 16.02 -9.78
C ASN A 37 8.41 16.78 -8.92
N ILE A 38 8.63 18.06 -9.23
CA ILE A 38 9.49 18.96 -8.45
C ILE A 38 8.77 19.60 -7.26
N ASN A 39 7.44 19.44 -7.14
CA ASN A 39 6.63 20.06 -6.10
C ASN A 39 5.76 19.03 -5.35
N HIS A 40 6.41 18.06 -4.71
CA HIS A 40 5.71 17.08 -3.87
C HIS A 40 5.03 17.74 -2.66
N GLY A 41 5.53 18.89 -2.20
CA GLY A 41 5.02 19.58 -0.99
C GLY A 41 3.64 20.21 -1.13
N SER A 42 3.11 20.36 -2.35
CA SER A 42 1.78 20.93 -2.56
C SER A 42 0.67 19.88 -2.39
N TYR A 43 0.56 18.93 -3.31
CA TYR A 43 -0.52 17.93 -3.30
C TYR A 43 -0.05 16.52 -2.90
N GLY A 44 1.26 16.28 -2.86
CA GLY A 44 1.83 14.97 -2.61
C GLY A 44 1.50 13.93 -3.69
N SER A 45 1.95 12.71 -3.44
CA SER A 45 1.54 11.51 -4.16
C SER A 45 1.84 10.33 -3.25
N ALA A 46 0.84 9.47 -3.01
CA ALA A 46 1.05 8.28 -2.21
C ALA A 46 1.60 7.14 -3.09
N PRO A 47 2.36 6.19 -2.53
CA PRO A 47 2.74 4.99 -3.26
C PRO A 47 1.53 4.09 -3.51
N LYS A 48 1.61 3.24 -4.53
CA LYS A 48 0.54 2.36 -5.02
C LYS A 48 -0.08 1.50 -3.93
N TYR A 49 0.72 0.97 -3.00
CA TYR A 49 0.21 0.15 -1.90
C TYR A 49 -0.69 0.94 -0.93
N VAL A 50 -0.50 2.25 -0.77
CA VAL A 50 -1.41 3.11 0.01
C VAL A 50 -2.72 3.31 -0.76
N HIS A 51 -2.65 3.47 -2.09
CA HIS A 51 -3.85 3.52 -2.93
C HIS A 51 -4.64 2.21 -2.92
N ASP A 52 -3.96 1.06 -2.88
CA ASP A 52 -4.61 -0.24 -2.73
C ASP A 52 -5.39 -0.29 -1.41
N LYS A 53 -4.76 0.15 -0.32
CA LYS A 53 -5.43 0.21 0.98
C LYS A 53 -6.61 1.18 1.01
N LEU A 54 -6.49 2.32 0.34
CA LEU A 54 -7.60 3.26 0.16
C LEU A 54 -8.78 2.59 -0.55
N ARG A 55 -8.53 1.86 -1.64
CA ARG A 55 -9.58 1.13 -2.38
C ARG A 55 -10.26 0.06 -1.53
N GLU A 56 -9.51 -0.63 -0.67
CA GLU A 56 -10.10 -1.57 0.28
C GLU A 56 -11.08 -0.88 1.23
N TYR A 57 -10.72 0.29 1.78
CA TYR A 57 -11.60 1.05 2.67
C TYR A 57 -12.85 1.57 1.95
N GLN A 58 -12.72 2.01 0.69
CA GLN A 58 -13.87 2.38 -0.13
C GLN A 58 -14.83 1.18 -0.27
N LEU A 59 -14.32 0.00 -0.62
CA LEU A 59 -15.14 -1.20 -0.73
C LEU A 59 -15.76 -1.63 0.60
N LYS A 60 -15.09 -1.42 1.74
CA LYS A 60 -15.68 -1.68 3.07
C LYS A 60 -16.87 -0.76 3.33
N ALA A 61 -16.73 0.53 3.00
CA ALA A 61 -17.79 1.52 3.14
C ALA A 61 -19.02 1.18 2.29
N GLU A 62 -18.82 0.83 1.01
CA GLU A 62 -19.93 0.54 0.08
C GLU A 62 -20.66 -0.78 0.41
N ARG A 63 -19.98 -1.77 1.02
CA ARG A 63 -20.62 -3.05 1.36
C ARG A 63 -21.69 -2.93 2.44
N ASN A 64 -21.50 -2.05 3.43
CA ASN A 64 -22.47 -1.77 4.48
C ASN A 64 -22.21 -0.36 5.05
N PRO A 65 -22.77 0.69 4.43
CA PRO A 65 -22.49 2.07 4.79
C PRO A 65 -22.83 2.39 6.24
N ASP A 66 -24.00 1.93 6.73
CA ASP A 66 -24.42 2.19 8.11
C ASP A 66 -23.44 1.61 9.12
N ARG A 67 -23.05 0.34 8.97
CA ARG A 67 -22.09 -0.25 9.90
C ARG A 67 -20.73 0.42 9.81
N TRP A 68 -20.24 0.69 8.60
CA TRP A 68 -18.92 1.28 8.39
C TRP A 68 -18.81 2.67 9.02
N PHE A 69 -19.72 3.58 8.65
CA PHE A 69 -19.64 4.97 9.09
C PHE A 69 -20.07 5.18 10.53
N ARG A 70 -20.96 4.33 11.09
CA ARG A 70 -21.40 4.46 12.49
C ARG A 70 -20.46 3.79 13.50
N LEU A 71 -19.72 2.75 13.10
CA LEU A 71 -18.94 1.92 14.02
C LEU A 71 -17.51 1.69 13.54
N ASP A 72 -17.33 1.02 12.40
CA ASP A 72 -16.03 0.46 12.02
C ASP A 72 -14.98 1.55 11.74
N LEU A 73 -15.36 2.67 11.12
CA LEU A 73 -14.45 3.78 10.83
C LEU A 73 -13.78 4.34 12.09
N GLN A 74 -14.54 4.52 13.18
CA GLN A 74 -14.00 5.05 14.43
C GLN A 74 -12.96 4.10 15.04
N ILE A 75 -13.22 2.79 14.96
CA ILE A 75 -12.30 1.76 15.43
C ILE A 75 -10.99 1.78 14.63
N GLU A 76 -11.09 1.87 13.29
CA GLU A 76 -9.91 1.95 12.41
C GLU A 76 -9.10 3.22 12.69
N MET A 77 -9.75 4.37 12.89
CA MET A 77 -9.09 5.62 13.27
C MET A 77 -8.38 5.53 14.63
N GLU A 78 -8.97 4.84 15.60
CA GLU A 78 -8.36 4.62 16.90
C GLU A 78 -7.14 3.69 16.81
N ASN A 79 -7.23 2.63 15.99
CA ASN A 79 -6.10 1.73 15.73
C ASN A 79 -4.90 2.48 15.12
N LEU A 80 -5.12 3.48 14.28
CA LEU A 80 -4.04 4.29 13.72
C LEU A 80 -3.36 5.22 14.74
N ARG A 81 -4.06 5.59 15.82
CA ARG A 81 -3.52 6.48 16.87
C ARG A 81 -2.73 5.75 17.93
N LYS A 82 -3.02 4.47 18.14
CA LYS A 82 -2.28 3.60 19.05
C LYS A 82 -0.89 3.37 18.49
N LYS A 83 0.09 4.08 19.05
CA LYS A 83 1.52 3.86 18.82
C LYS A 83 1.99 2.55 19.45
#